data_AF-A0A923FR88-F1
#
_entry.id   AF-A0A923FR88-F1
#
_cell.length_a   1.000
_cell.length_b   1.000
_cell.length_c   1.000
_cell.angle_alpha   90.00
_cell.angle_beta   90.00
_cell.angle_gamma   90.00
#
_symmetry.space_group_name_H-M   'P 1'
#
loop_
_entity.id
_entity.type
_entity.pdbx_description
1 polymer ?
#
loop_
_entity_poly.entity_id
_entity_poly.type
_entity_poly.pdbx_seq_one_letter_code
_entity_poly.pdbx_strand_id
1 'polypeptide(L)'
;MTLQAPVFISAALDSSGNPPYVVTGTAHPNSSVTIWETNTDATLGTAICDAGGNFSTSLDLTQASHQNSGAVLVIGGICRTPKDSSGYAKDFMFYL
;
A
#
# COMPACT_ATOMS: atom_id res chain seq x y z
N MET A 1 -4.65 -14.34 -19.91
CA MET A 1 -4.73 -13.17 -19.01
C MET A 1 -3.41 -13.13 -18.25
N THR A 2 -2.60 -12.09 -18.42
CA THR A 2 -1.31 -11.98 -17.72
C THR A 2 -1.56 -11.45 -16.31
N LEU A 3 -1.03 -12.16 -15.31
CA LEU A 3 -1.09 -11.68 -13.93
C LEU A 3 -0.11 -10.50 -13.80
N GLN A 4 -0.60 -9.37 -13.29
CA GLN A 4 0.23 -8.17 -13.08
C GLN A 4 0.60 -8.12 -11.61
N ALA A 5 1.91 -8.12 -11.35
CA ALA A 5 2.45 -7.95 -10.02
C ALA A 5 1.96 -6.62 -9.42
N PRO A 6 1.58 -6.57 -8.14
CA PRO A 6 1.30 -5.32 -7.47
C PRO A 6 2.59 -4.49 -7.44
N VAL A 7 2.48 -3.25 -7.90
CA VAL A 7 3.54 -2.23 -7.88
C VAL A 7 2.97 -1.01 -7.19
N PHE A 8 3.59 -0.55 -6.11
CA PHE A 8 3.27 0.78 -5.59
C PHE A 8 4.16 1.83 -6.27
N ILE A 9 3.68 3.06 -6.37
CA ILE A 9 4.33 4.13 -7.12
C ILE A 9 4.72 5.27 -6.18
N SER A 10 3.85 5.61 -5.22
CA SER A 10 4.10 6.73 -4.31
C SER A 10 3.23 6.64 -3.06
N ALA A 11 3.78 7.08 -1.93
CA ALA A 11 3.07 7.44 -0.71
C ALA A 11 3.20 8.96 -0.51
N ALA A 12 2.08 9.68 -0.41
CA ALA A 12 2.09 11.14 -0.22
C ALA A 12 1.18 11.58 0.93
N LEU A 13 1.50 12.68 1.60
CA LEU A 13 0.58 13.35 2.53
C LEU A 13 -0.70 13.77 1.80
N ASP A 14 -1.81 13.90 2.53
CA ASP A 14 -3.01 14.48 1.95
C ASP A 14 -2.77 15.93 1.51
N SER A 15 -3.71 16.51 0.77
CA SER A 15 -3.63 17.91 0.32
C SER A 15 -3.64 18.93 1.45
N SER A 16 -3.82 18.50 2.70
CA SER A 16 -3.81 19.30 3.91
C SER A 16 -2.48 19.21 4.67
N GLY A 17 -1.51 18.42 4.19
CA GLY A 17 -0.26 18.15 4.90
C GLY A 17 -0.43 17.34 6.18
N ASN A 18 -1.57 16.67 6.33
CA ASN A 18 -1.91 15.85 7.48
C ASN A 18 -2.06 14.37 7.05
N PRO A 19 -1.90 13.39 7.96
CA PRO A 19 -2.31 12.02 7.66
C PRO A 19 -3.80 12.04 7.25
N PRO A 20 -4.17 11.35 6.16
CA PRO A 20 -3.61 10.04 5.80
C PRO A 20 -2.65 10.03 4.59
N TYR A 21 -1.67 9.12 4.65
CA TYR A 21 -0.72 8.87 3.56
C TYR A 21 -1.43 8.13 2.43
N VAL A 22 -1.44 8.67 1.21
CA VAL A 22 -2.08 8.04 0.06
C VAL A 22 -1.07 7.17 -0.68
N VAL A 23 -1.36 5.88 -0.77
CA VAL A 23 -0.59 4.93 -1.58
C VAL A 23 -1.30 4.67 -2.90
N THR A 24 -0.55 4.82 -3.98
CA THR A 24 -1.01 4.52 -5.34
C THR A 24 -0.20 3.39 -5.94
N GLY A 25 -0.84 2.60 -6.81
CA GLY A 25 -0.16 1.52 -7.49
C GLY A 25 -1.00 0.86 -8.57
N THR A 26 -0.43 -0.21 -9.12
CA THR A 26 -1.11 -1.08 -10.07
C THR A 26 -1.03 -2.52 -9.60
N ALA A 27 -2.10 -3.30 -9.75
CA ALA A 27 -2.11 -4.74 -9.53
C ALA A 27 -3.08 -5.38 -10.53
N HIS A 28 -3.42 -6.65 -10.34
CA HIS A 28 -4.36 -7.31 -11.23
C HIS A 28 -5.77 -6.67 -11.14
N PRO A 29 -6.47 -6.49 -12.28
CA PRO A 29 -7.82 -5.92 -12.30
C PRO A 29 -8.81 -6.68 -11.41
N ASN A 30 -9.65 -5.94 -10.69
CA ASN A 30 -10.65 -6.49 -9.76
C ASN A 30 -10.08 -7.27 -8.57
N SER A 31 -8.79 -7.08 -8.26
CA SER A 31 -8.16 -7.69 -7.09
C SER A 31 -8.26 -6.82 -5.84
N SER A 32 -8.15 -7.46 -4.67
CA SER A 32 -7.95 -6.76 -3.41
C SER A 32 -6.46 -6.69 -3.05
N VAL A 33 -6.00 -5.49 -2.76
CA VAL A 33 -4.66 -5.17 -2.25
C VAL A 33 -4.74 -4.83 -0.77
N THR A 34 -3.98 -5.53 0.05
CA THR A 34 -3.81 -5.20 1.48
C THR A 34 -2.44 -4.57 1.66
N ILE A 35 -2.38 -3.47 2.42
CA ILE A 35 -1.15 -2.77 2.76
C ILE A 35 -0.94 -2.87 4.27
N TRP A 36 0.27 -3.27 4.68
CA TRP A 36 0.65 -3.38 6.08
C TRP A 36 2.04 -2.79 6.30
N GLU A 37 2.31 -2.51 7.57
CA GLU A 37 3.61 -2.10 8.07
C GLU A 37 4.49 -3.35 8.23
N THR A 38 5.68 -3.39 7.62
CA THR A 38 6.48 -4.61 7.54
C THR A 38 7.22 -4.94 8.84
N ASN A 39 7.34 -4.00 9.77
CA ASN A 39 8.04 -4.23 11.04
C ASN A 39 7.12 -4.82 12.13
N THR A 40 5.80 -4.60 12.02
CA THR A 40 4.78 -4.88 13.02
C THR A 40 3.61 -5.69 12.48
N ASP A 41 3.57 -5.92 11.16
CA ASP A 41 2.46 -6.55 10.42
C ASP A 41 1.11 -5.84 10.61
N ALA A 42 1.13 -4.58 11.07
CA ALA A 42 -0.08 -3.79 11.27
C ALA A 42 -0.70 -3.45 9.92
N THR A 43 -1.97 -3.81 9.71
CA THR A 43 -2.68 -3.44 8.48
C THR A 43 -3.02 -1.95 8.50
N LEU A 44 -2.47 -1.21 7.55
CA LEU A 44 -2.63 0.23 7.42
C LEU A 44 -3.75 0.61 6.44
N GLY A 45 -4.05 -0.26 5.49
CA GLY A 45 -5.10 0.01 4.50
C GLY A 45 -5.41 -1.17 3.59
N THR A 46 -6.56 -1.08 2.94
CA THR A 46 -7.03 -2.05 1.95
C THR A 46 -7.64 -1.33 0.76
N ALA A 47 -7.21 -1.70 -0.44
CA ALA A 47 -7.71 -1.15 -1.70
C ALA A 47 -8.30 -2.24 -2.59
N ILE A 48 -9.22 -1.86 -3.47
CA ILE A 48 -9.67 -2.70 -4.59
C ILE A 48 -9.12 -2.06 -5.87
N CYS A 49 -8.50 -2.88 -6.72
CA CYS A 49 -8.03 -2.47 -8.03
C CYS A 49 -9.20 -2.35 -9.01
N ASP A 50 -9.21 -1.27 -9.77
CA ASP A 50 -10.21 -1.04 -10.81
C ASP A 50 -10.04 -2.01 -11.99
N ALA A 51 -10.94 -1.97 -12.98
CA ALA A 51 -10.90 -2.83 -14.16
C ALA A 51 -9.64 -2.63 -15.02
N GLY A 52 -8.96 -1.48 -14.86
CA GLY A 52 -7.66 -1.20 -15.46
C GLY A 52 -6.44 -1.64 -14.64
N GLY A 53 -6.63 -2.24 -13.46
CA GLY A 53 -5.55 -2.67 -12.58
C GLY A 53 -4.95 -1.54 -11.72
N ASN A 54 -5.49 -0.33 -11.77
CA ASN A 54 -5.03 0.79 -10.93
C ASN A 54 -5.71 0.76 -9.56
N PHE A 55 -4.99 1.13 -8.50
CA PHE A 55 -5.58 1.35 -7.18
C PHE A 55 -4.98 2.59 -6.49
N SER A 56 -5.78 3.17 -5.60
CA SER A 56 -5.38 4.27 -4.72
C SER A 56 -6.07 4.06 -3.38
N THR A 57 -5.32 4.12 -2.27
CA THR A 57 -5.89 4.02 -0.92
C THR A 57 -5.16 4.94 0.03
N SER A 58 -5.90 5.55 0.94
CA SER A 58 -5.35 6.20 2.12
C SER A 58 -4.91 5.15 3.14
N LEU A 59 -3.76 5.37 3.75
CA LEU A 59 -3.25 4.60 4.88
C LEU A 59 -3.67 5.27 6.17
N ASP A 60 -4.30 4.49 7.01
CA ASP A 60 -4.55 4.86 8.39
C ASP A 60 -3.31 4.51 9.21
N LEU A 61 -2.53 5.54 9.54
CA LEU A 61 -1.32 5.35 10.34
C LEU A 61 -1.62 5.23 11.83
N THR A 62 -2.85 5.41 12.32
CA THR A 62 -3.16 5.28 13.76
C THR A 62 -2.73 3.92 14.33
N GLN A 63 -2.67 2.91 13.45
CA GLN A 63 -2.23 1.55 13.74
C GLN A 63 -0.72 1.33 13.52
N ALA A 64 -0.02 2.27 12.89
CA ALA A 64 1.43 2.20 12.68
C ALA A 64 2.18 2.56 13.97
N SER A 65 3.16 1.75 14.34
CA SER A 65 4.00 2.02 15.52
C SER A 65 4.87 3.28 15.40
N HIS A 66 4.99 3.86 14.20
CA HIS A 66 5.82 5.02 13.89
C HIS A 66 5.00 6.31 13.71
N GLN A 67 4.09 6.62 14.65
CA GLN A 67 3.28 7.85 14.65
C GLN A 67 4.08 9.17 14.74
N ASN A 68 5.41 9.10 14.89
CA ASN A 68 6.25 10.28 15.15
C ASN A 68 6.95 10.78 13.88
N SER A 69 6.98 12.11 13.73
CA SER A 69 7.78 12.74 12.69
C SER A 69 9.28 12.58 12.98
N GLY A 70 10.00 12.00 12.04
CA GLY A 70 11.39 11.55 12.06
C GLY A 70 11.60 10.03 11.91
N ALA A 71 10.55 9.20 11.91
CA ALA A 71 10.66 7.75 11.90
C ALA A 71 10.56 7.14 10.49
N VAL A 72 11.33 6.08 10.23
CA VAL A 72 11.22 5.31 8.98
C VAL A 72 10.03 4.38 9.08
N LEU A 73 9.01 4.60 8.24
CA LEU A 73 7.93 3.65 8.06
C LEU A 73 8.22 2.81 6.83
N VAL A 74 8.21 1.48 7.02
CA VAL A 74 8.37 0.51 5.95
C VAL A 74 7.02 -0.19 5.76
N ILE A 75 6.44 -0.06 4.57
CA ILE A 75 5.16 -0.67 4.23
C ILE A 75 5.31 -1.66 3.08
N GLY A 76 4.56 -2.73 3.11
CA GLY A 76 4.44 -3.70 2.02
C GLY A 76 2.97 -3.89 1.66
N GLY A 77 2.71 -4.55 0.54
CA GLY A 77 1.35 -5.03 0.30
C GLY A 77 1.25 -6.25 -0.62
N ILE A 78 0.11 -6.95 -0.53
CA ILE A 78 -0.16 -8.19 -1.25
C ILE A 78 -1.44 -8.04 -2.05
N CYS A 79 -1.45 -8.67 -3.22
CA CYS A 79 -2.67 -8.99 -3.96
C CYS A 79 -3.16 -10.38 -3.51
N ARG A 80 -4.36 -10.48 -2.91
CA ARG A 80 -4.87 -11.77 -2.42
C ARG A 80 -5.54 -12.61 -3.51
N THR A 81 -6.20 -12.00 -4.49
CA THR A 81 -6.92 -12.77 -5.52
C THR A 81 -7.18 -11.95 -6.79
N PRO A 82 -6.80 -12.46 -8.00
CA PRO A 82 -5.85 -13.55 -8.22
C PRO A 82 -4.43 -13.18 -7.76
N LYS A 83 -3.71 -14.14 -7.19
CA LYS A 83 -2.31 -13.99 -6.74
C LYS A 83 -1.39 -14.20 -7.94
N ASP A 84 -0.58 -13.21 -8.30
CA ASP A 84 0.52 -13.38 -9.26
C ASP A 84 1.70 -14.17 -8.66
N SER A 85 2.69 -14.47 -9.51
CA SER A 85 3.92 -15.19 -9.15
C SER A 85 4.86 -14.43 -8.22
N SER A 86 4.66 -13.13 -8.01
CA SER A 86 5.49 -12.29 -7.14
C SER A 86 4.97 -12.29 -5.70
N GLY A 87 3.66 -12.47 -5.49
CA GLY A 87 3.04 -12.73 -4.19
C GLY A 87 3.12 -11.60 -3.15
N TYR A 88 4.06 -10.67 -3.32
CA TYR A 88 4.36 -9.50 -2.51
C TYR A 88 4.76 -8.36 -3.45
N ALA A 89 4.17 -7.19 -3.25
CA ALA A 89 4.71 -5.97 -3.82
C ALA A 89 5.96 -5.54 -3.04
N LYS A 90 6.83 -4.76 -3.69
CA LYS A 90 8.05 -4.20 -3.11
C LYS A 90 7.73 -3.37 -1.86
N ASP A 91 8.60 -3.43 -0.85
CA ASP A 91 8.49 -2.58 0.33
C ASP A 91 8.73 -1.11 -0.05
N PHE A 92 7.89 -0.21 0.45
CA PHE A 92 8.01 1.24 0.32
C PHE A 92 8.53 1.78 1.65
N MET A 93 9.66 2.48 1.60
CA MET A 93 10.22 3.19 2.73
C MET A 93 9.93 4.68 2.57
N PHE A 94 9.31 5.29 3.57
CA PHE A 94 9.21 6.73 3.64
C PHE A 94 9.45 7.21 5.06
N TYR A 95 9.98 8.42 5.14
CA TYR A 95 10.29 9.10 6.39
C TYR A 95 9.07 9.92 6.77
N LEU A 96 8.43 9.54 7.86
CA LEU A 96 7.41 10.34 8.53
C LEU A 96 8.10 11.46 9.31
#